data_AF-A0A498G9X9-F1
#
_entry.id   AF-A0A498G9X9-F1
#
_cell.length_a   1.000
_cell.length_b   1.000
_cell.length_c   1.000
_cell.angle_alpha   90.00
_cell.angle_beta   90.00
_cell.angle_gamma   90.00
#
_symmetry.space_group_name_H-M   'P 1'
#
loop_
_entity.id
_entity.type
_entity.pdbx_description
1 polymer ?
#
loop_
_entity_poly.entity_id
_entity_poly.type
_entity_poly.pdbx_seq_one_letter_code
_entity_poly.pdbx_strand_id
1 'polypeptide(L)' 'MSVTGVCQVCEQREAEYTCHRCGAAVCAVHFDQDRGVCVHCADPEGREDVFAEGDASGDVPGFR' A
#
# COMPACT_ATOMS: atom_id res chain seq x y z
N MET A 1 22.45 -4.77 -11.22
CA MET A 1 22.67 -3.75 -10.17
C MET A 1 21.59 -3.96 -9.13
N SER A 2 21.96 -4.49 -7.96
CA SER A 2 21.01 -4.89 -6.93
C SER A 2 20.82 -3.71 -5.98
N VAL A 3 19.69 -3.03 -6.09
CA VAL A 3 19.30 -1.98 -5.14
C VAL A 3 19.00 -2.68 -3.82
N THR A 4 19.96 -2.68 -2.89
CA THR A 4 19.65 -2.73 -1.47
C THR A 4 18.87 -1.44 -1.19
N GLY A 5 17.55 -1.56 -1.20
CA GLY A 5 16.65 -0.41 -1.22
C GLY A 5 16.73 0.39 0.07
N VAL A 6 16.81 1.70 -0.06
CA VAL A 6 16.43 2.59 1.03
C VAL A 6 14.95 2.35 1.39
N CYS A 7 14.59 2.66 2.62
CA CYS A 7 13.24 2.59 3.13
C CYS A 7 12.30 3.31 2.15
N GLN A 8 11.36 2.59 1.58
CA GLN A 8 10.42 3.11 0.58
C GLN A 8 9.38 4.08 1.18
N VAL A 9 9.42 4.30 2.50
CA VAL A 9 8.52 5.23 3.22
C VAL A 9 9.17 6.59 3.43
N CYS A 10 10.43 6.62 3.88
CA CYS A 10 11.14 7.88 4.15
C CYS A 10 12.28 8.19 3.21
N GLU A 11 12.68 7.22 2.38
CA GLU A 11 13.71 7.30 1.33
C GLU A 11 15.07 7.83 1.80
N GLN A 12 15.32 7.78 3.11
CA GLN A 12 16.50 8.38 3.74
C GLN A 12 17.37 7.37 4.47
N ARG A 13 16.81 6.26 4.91
CA ARG A 13 17.49 5.23 5.72
C ARG A 13 17.51 3.93 4.97
N GLU A 14 18.51 3.10 5.21
CA GLU A 14 18.56 1.75 4.65
C GLU A 14 17.38 0.92 5.16
N ALA A 15 16.77 0.13 4.28
CA ALA A 15 15.74 -0.80 4.69
C ALA A 15 16.35 -2.01 5.40
N GLU A 16 15.80 -2.34 6.55
CA GLU A 16 16.22 -3.47 7.38
C GLU A 16 15.15 -4.57 7.41
N TYR A 17 13.90 -4.19 7.16
CA TYR A 17 12.73 -5.06 7.22
C TYR A 17 11.97 -5.02 5.90
N THR A 18 11.18 -6.06 5.64
CA THR A 18 10.30 -6.14 4.48
C THR A 18 8.88 -6.34 4.96
N CYS A 19 7.96 -5.47 4.52
CA CYS A 19 6.54 -5.62 4.82
C CYS A 19 6.00 -6.89 4.15
N HIS A 20 5.46 -7.83 4.92
CA HIS A 20 4.90 -9.07 4.36
C HIS A 20 3.60 -8.86 3.57
N ARG A 21 2.93 -7.71 3.76
CA ARG A 21 1.66 -7.39 3.08
C ARG A 21 1.87 -6.80 1.69
N CYS A 22 2.75 -5.80 1.55
CA CYS A 22 3.00 -5.13 0.27
C CYS A 22 4.38 -5.43 -0.35
N GLY A 23 5.27 -6.11 0.36
CA GLY A 23 6.63 -6.41 -0.11
C GLY A 23 7.60 -5.23 -0.03
N ALA A 24 7.19 -4.08 0.51
CA ALA A 24 8.02 -2.88 0.58
C ALA A 24 9.18 -3.03 1.59
N ALA A 25 10.36 -2.57 1.20
CA ALA A 25 11.54 -2.51 2.06
C ALA A 25 11.47 -1.27 2.96
N VAL A 26 11.52 -1.45 4.29
CA VAL A 26 11.33 -0.40 5.29
C VAL A 26 12.37 -0.45 6.41
N CYS A 27 12.68 0.70 7.00
CA CYS A 27 13.58 0.79 8.16
C CYS A 27 12.85 0.46 9.47
N ALA A 28 13.59 0.20 10.55
CA ALA A 28 13.03 -0.13 11.87
C ALA A 28 11.98 0.86 12.40
N VAL A 29 12.06 2.13 11.99
CA VAL A 29 11.15 3.20 12.43
C VAL A 29 9.78 3.10 11.75
N HIS A 30 9.73 2.70 10.48
CA HIS A 30 8.50 2.60 9.69
C HIS A 30 7.98 1.16 9.58
N PHE A 31 8.58 0.24 10.32
CA PHE A 31 8.16 -1.13 10.43
C PHE A 31 7.45 -1.35 11.77
N ASP A 32 6.19 -1.74 11.69
CA ASP A 32 5.39 -2.17 12.83
C ASP A 32 5.77 -3.62 13.16
N GLN A 33 6.50 -3.81 14.26
CA GLN A 33 6.97 -5.14 14.68
C GLN A 33 5.86 -6.00 15.27
N ASP A 34 4.81 -5.38 15.83
CA ASP A 34 3.69 -6.07 16.47
C ASP A 34 2.84 -6.78 15.41
N ARG A 35 2.61 -6.10 14.29
CA ARG A 35 1.86 -6.61 13.13
C ARG A 35 2.75 -7.18 12.04
N GLY A 36 4.05 -6.90 12.05
CA GLY A 36 5.01 -7.31 11.03
C GLY A 36 4.86 -6.60 9.67
N VAL A 37 4.24 -5.42 9.62
CA VAL A 37 3.96 -4.67 8.38
C VAL A 37 4.54 -3.26 8.44
N CYS A 38 4.61 -2.53 7.32
CA CYS A 38 4.95 -1.11 7.36
C CYS A 38 3.81 -0.27 7.94
N VAL A 39 4.12 0.93 8.43
CA VAL A 39 3.14 1.87 9.01
C VAL A 39 1.93 2.14 8.10
N HIS A 40 2.13 2.27 6.78
CA HIS A 40 1.01 2.42 5.83
C HIS A 40 0.05 1.22 5.77
N CYS A 41 0.56 0.02 5.98
CA CYS A 41 -0.24 -1.20 6.05
C CYS A 41 -0.74 -1.48 7.47
N ALA A 42 -0.07 -0.92 8.48
CA ALA A 42 -0.48 -0.99 9.88
C ALA A 42 -1.67 -0.08 10.14
N ASP A 43 -1.74 1.09 9.50
CA ASP A 43 -2.87 2.02 9.59
C ASP A 43 -4.15 1.39 8.98
N PRO A 44 -5.15 1.03 9.81
CA PRO A 44 -6.44 0.55 9.32
C PRO A 44 -7.33 1.70 8.84
N GLU A 45 -6.96 2.95 9.16
CA GLU A 45 -7.68 4.18 8.78
C GLU A 45 -7.18 4.79 7.46
N GLY A 46 -6.41 4.04 6.67
CA GLY A 46 -6.31 4.27 5.24
C GLY A 46 -7.66 3.97 4.60
N ARG A 47 -8.63 4.88 4.82
CA ARG A 47 -10.00 4.84 4.32
C ARG A 47 -9.97 4.35 2.89
N GLU A 48 -10.40 3.10 2.73
CA GLU A 48 -11.04 2.62 1.53
C GLU A 48 -12.33 3.44 1.35
N ASP A 49 -12.20 4.72 0.97
CA ASP A 49 -13.28 5.42 0.28
C ASP A 49 -13.19 5.25 -1.23
N VAL A 50 -12.69 4.09 -1.64
CA VAL A 50 -13.35 3.35 -2.71
C VAL A 50 -14.65 2.74 -2.18
N PHE A 51 -15.62 3.61 -1.87
CA PHE A 51 -16.98 3.31 -2.31
C PHE A 51 -16.83 3.05 -3.83
N ALA A 52 -16.86 1.82 -4.36
CA ALA A 52 -18.02 0.95 -4.35
C ALA A 52 -19.29 1.80 -4.46
N GLU A 53 -19.51 2.37 -5.66
CA GLU A 53 -20.82 2.46 -6.33
C GLU A 53 -20.73 3.30 -7.60
N GLY A 54 -20.67 2.59 -8.74
CA GLY A 54 -20.94 3.10 -10.07
C GLY A 54 -21.57 2.04 -10.99
N ASP A 55 -22.06 0.93 -10.42
CA ASP A 55 -22.87 -0.07 -11.13
C ASP A 55 -24.36 0.21 -10.89
N ALA A 56 -24.88 1.25 -11.54
CA ALA A 56 -26.31 1.41 -11.75
C ALA A 56 -26.56 2.16 -13.08
N SER A 57 -26.64 1.35 -14.15
CA SER A 57 -27.55 1.51 -15.30
C SER A 57 -27.71 2.89 -15.94
N GLY A 58 -27.15 3.04 -17.15
CA GLY A 58 -27.53 4.09 -18.08
C GLY A 58 -27.26 3.69 -19.54
N ASP A 59 -28.10 2.80 -20.07
CA ASP A 59 -28.46 2.71 -21.49
C ASP A 59 -27.30 2.62 -22.52
N VAL A 60 -27.01 1.41 -23.03
CA VAL A 60 -26.48 1.26 -24.39
C VAL A 60 -27.68 1.23 -25.35
N PRO A 61 -28.04 2.34 -26.02
CA PRO A 61 -29.05 2.29 -27.07
C PRO A 61 -28.48 1.48 -28.24
N GLY A 62 -28.83 0.20 -28.28
CA GLY A 62 -28.66 -0.64 -29.46
C GLY A 62 -29.65 -0.21 -30.52
N PHE A 63 -29.26 0.72 -31.41
CA PHE A 63 -30.03 1.01 -32.60
C PHE A 63 -29.14 1.03 -33.87
N ARG A 64 -29.17 -0.13 -34.54
CA ARG A 64 -28.91 -0.43 -35.96
C ARG A 64 -27.47 -0.45 -36.47
#